data_AF-A0A7Y5BJK4-F1
#
_entry.id   AF-A0A7Y5BJK4-F1
#
_cell.length_a   1.000
_cell.length_b   1.000
_cell.length_c   1.000
_cell.angle_alpha   90.00
_cell.angle_beta   90.00
_cell.angle_gamma   90.00
#
_symmetry.space_group_name_H-M   'P 1'
#
loop_
_entity.id
_entity.type
_entity.pdbx_description
1 polymer ?
#
loop_
_entity_poly.entity_id
_entity_poly.type
_entity_poly.pdbx_seq_one_letter_code
_entity_poly.pdbx_strand_id
1 'polypeptide(L)'
;MKLEQMKFLREYLKKASNLFLFFGIFFYLFNCQDQKLNSPCDPESEAYRNTNIIKHILMDDSPFCGLIPYLGIVATPRFNPSSGNKTTLSNIEISTTTPGATIHFSTDGTNPTSNSTIYSSALENIWSLAGKTIKAIAVRSGMTSSEVLTGIFSYLPLKTGQQISYAVGDDGESQTGVSRSYTDNGDGTVKDNATGLIWQKCSVGQTGSDCSGGTINSNDWDTAISTCSGLSLAGKTWRLPTRQELETLPDYSKDNPAIDVSYFPNT
;
A
#
# COMPACT_ATOMS: atom_id res chain seq x y z
N MET A 1 35.18 24.20 -27.54
CA MET A 1 35.30 24.88 -26.23
C MET A 1 36.54 25.79 -26.26
N LYS A 2 36.39 27.09 -25.93
CA LYS A 2 37.43 28.13 -25.62
C LYS A 2 37.59 29.43 -26.46
N LEU A 3 36.77 29.74 -27.47
CA LEU A 3 36.80 31.10 -28.07
C LEU A 3 35.44 31.81 -28.11
N GLU A 4 34.37 31.08 -28.43
CA GLU A 4 33.00 31.59 -28.42
C GLU A 4 32.51 31.96 -27.01
N GLN A 5 32.78 31.11 -26.00
CA GLN A 5 32.37 31.36 -24.62
C GLN A 5 33.06 32.56 -23.95
N MET A 6 34.29 32.92 -24.36
CA MET A 6 34.98 34.10 -23.83
C MET A 6 34.47 35.42 -24.43
N LYS A 7 33.92 35.40 -25.65
CA LYS A 7 33.27 36.58 -26.25
C LYS A 7 31.96 36.91 -25.53
N PHE A 8 31.18 35.89 -25.18
CA PHE A 8 29.92 36.04 -24.45
C PHE A 8 30.13 36.63 -23.04
N LEU A 9 31.15 36.14 -22.32
CA LEU A 9 31.49 36.64 -20.98
C LEU A 9 31.93 38.12 -20.99
N ARG A 10 32.61 38.58 -22.07
CA ARG A 10 33.05 39.97 -22.24
C ARG A 10 31.89 40.93 -22.54
N GLU A 11 30.89 40.51 -23.30
CA GLU A 11 29.69 41.34 -23.53
C GLU A 11 28.81 41.43 -22.28
N TYR A 12 28.69 40.33 -21.53
CA TYR A 12 27.88 40.28 -20.32
C TYR A 12 28.43 41.21 -19.21
N LEU A 13 29.75 41.24 -19.01
CA LEU A 13 30.40 42.13 -18.04
C LEU A 13 30.33 43.61 -18.44
N LYS A 14 30.24 43.93 -19.75
CA LYS A 14 30.01 45.31 -20.22
C LYS A 14 28.58 45.79 -19.98
N LYS A 15 27.58 44.90 -20.03
CA LYS A 15 26.17 45.24 -19.71
C LYS A 15 25.91 45.39 -18.21
N ALA A 16 26.66 44.68 -17.36
CA ALA A 16 26.48 44.73 -15.91
C ALA A 16 27.09 45.96 -15.21
N SER A 17 27.91 46.78 -15.90
CA SER A 17 28.65 47.89 -15.29
C SER A 17 27.93 49.24 -15.26
N ASN A 18 26.70 49.35 -15.79
CA ASN A 18 26.03 50.65 -15.99
C ASN A 18 24.59 50.73 -15.42
N LEU A 19 24.28 49.99 -14.36
CA LEU A 19 22.96 50.08 -13.71
C LEU A 19 23.09 50.34 -12.20
N PHE A 20 23.73 51.46 -11.86
CA PHE A 20 23.61 52.12 -10.57
C PHE A 20 23.26 53.58 -10.82
N LEU A 21 22.15 54.03 -10.25
CA LEU A 21 21.52 55.36 -10.30
C LEU A 21 20.33 55.47 -11.28
N PHE A 22 19.23 56.01 -10.74
CA PHE A 22 17.94 56.37 -11.35
C PHE A 22 16.86 55.27 -11.41
N PHE A 23 16.02 55.17 -10.38
CA PHE A 23 14.69 55.83 -10.37
C PHE A 23 13.88 55.41 -9.13
N GLY A 24 13.40 56.40 -8.39
CA GLY A 24 12.23 56.23 -7.53
C GLY A 24 10.94 56.30 -8.35
N ILE A 25 9.90 55.65 -7.84
CA ILE A 25 8.48 55.84 -8.18
C ILE A 25 8.10 55.42 -9.61
N PHE A 26 7.68 54.16 -9.77
CA PHE A 26 6.62 53.81 -10.72
C PHE A 26 5.72 52.74 -10.11
N PHE A 27 4.63 53.23 -9.51
CA PHE A 27 3.46 52.43 -9.13
C PHE A 27 2.81 51.89 -10.41
N TYR A 28 2.43 50.60 -10.41
CA TYR A 28 1.49 49.95 -11.33
C TYR A 28 1.77 50.09 -12.83
N LEU A 29 2.23 49.00 -13.44
CA LEU A 29 1.64 48.37 -14.62
C LEU A 29 2.50 47.14 -14.99
N PHE A 30 1.83 46.02 -15.28
CA PHE A 30 2.39 44.74 -15.72
C PHE A 30 3.05 43.85 -14.64
N ASN A 31 2.23 43.18 -13.82
CA ASN A 31 2.57 41.81 -13.43
C ASN A 31 2.44 40.89 -14.66
N CYS A 32 3.34 41.05 -15.62
CA CYS A 32 3.68 39.98 -16.55
C CYS A 32 4.92 39.31 -15.95
N GLN A 33 4.68 38.26 -15.17
CA GLN A 33 5.73 37.30 -14.87
C GLN A 33 6.17 36.70 -16.22
N ASP A 34 7.46 36.79 -16.55
CA ASP A 34 8.01 36.25 -17.79
C ASP A 34 7.60 34.77 -17.91
N GLN A 35 6.80 34.45 -18.91
CA GLN A 35 6.32 33.09 -19.18
C GLN A 35 7.44 32.14 -19.63
N LYS A 36 8.70 32.59 -19.71
CA LYS A 36 9.82 31.74 -20.13
C LYS A 36 10.25 30.65 -19.14
N LEU A 37 9.82 30.66 -17.88
CA LEU A 37 10.35 29.70 -16.90
C LEU A 37 9.78 28.27 -16.96
N ASN A 38 8.88 27.96 -17.89
CA ASN A 38 8.38 26.59 -18.08
C ASN A 38 8.87 25.93 -19.37
N SER A 39 9.84 26.52 -20.08
CA SER A 39 10.44 25.86 -21.24
C SER A 39 11.50 24.85 -20.75
N PRO A 40 11.30 23.53 -20.90
CA PRO A 40 12.29 22.52 -20.54
C PRO A 40 13.58 22.62 -21.39
N CYS A 41 13.53 23.48 -22.40
CA CYS A 41 14.58 23.82 -23.35
C CYS A 41 15.38 25.06 -22.96
N ASP A 42 15.03 25.75 -21.86
CA ASP A 42 15.78 26.91 -21.38
C ASP A 42 16.95 26.45 -20.50
N PRO A 43 18.21 26.70 -20.91
CA PRO A 43 19.40 26.33 -20.14
C PRO A 43 19.46 26.96 -18.73
N GLU A 44 18.72 28.05 -18.52
CA GLU A 44 18.68 28.75 -17.24
C GLU A 44 17.58 28.22 -16.29
N SER A 45 16.67 27.36 -16.77
CA SER A 45 15.61 26.79 -15.95
C SER A 45 16.12 25.72 -14.97
N GLU A 46 15.48 25.62 -13.81
CA GLU A 46 15.77 24.58 -12.80
C GLU A 46 15.48 23.17 -13.35
N ALA A 47 14.43 23.03 -14.17
CA ALA A 47 14.07 21.78 -14.84
C ALA A 47 15.19 21.27 -15.77
N TYR A 48 15.84 22.17 -16.52
CA TYR A 48 16.96 21.84 -17.39
C TYR A 48 18.18 21.35 -16.58
N ARG A 49 18.46 21.99 -15.45
CA ARG A 49 19.57 21.61 -14.55
C ARG A 49 19.36 20.23 -13.91
N ASN A 50 18.15 19.95 -13.42
CA ASN A 50 17.83 18.64 -12.83
C ASN A 50 17.88 17.51 -13.87
N THR A 51 17.50 17.79 -15.11
CA THR A 51 17.55 16.81 -16.22
C THR A 51 18.99 16.44 -16.59
N ASN A 52 19.93 17.40 -16.59
CA ASN A 52 21.34 17.11 -16.85
C ASN A 52 21.96 16.17 -15.80
N ILE A 53 21.58 16.33 -14.53
CA ILE A 53 22.05 15.45 -13.45
C ILE A 53 21.58 14.01 -13.71
N ILE A 54 20.30 13.83 -14.05
CA ILE A 54 19.71 12.51 -14.32
C ILE A 54 20.31 11.86 -15.57
N LYS A 55 20.47 12.61 -16.68
CA LYS A 55 21.09 12.09 -17.91
C LYS A 55 22.54 11.66 -17.71
N HIS A 56 23.30 12.40 -16.91
CA HIS A 56 24.68 12.04 -16.57
C HIS A 56 24.74 10.72 -15.77
N ILE A 57 23.78 10.50 -14.86
CA ILE A 57 23.67 9.23 -14.11
C ILE A 57 23.28 8.08 -15.03
N LEU A 58 22.46 8.33 -16.05
CA LEU A 58 21.88 7.30 -16.92
C LEU A 58 22.62 7.10 -18.25
N MET A 59 23.69 7.86 -18.53
CA MET A 59 24.43 7.84 -19.80
C MET A 59 23.51 8.03 -21.03
N ASP A 60 22.58 8.97 -20.96
CA ASP A 60 21.61 9.26 -22.04
C ASP A 60 22.06 10.45 -22.91
N ASP A 61 22.33 10.18 -24.20
CA ASP A 61 22.81 11.13 -25.21
C ASP A 61 21.71 11.75 -26.09
N SER A 62 20.42 11.59 -25.74
CA SER A 62 19.31 12.15 -26.54
C SER A 62 19.30 13.70 -26.61
N PRO A 63 18.88 14.32 -27.73
CA PRO A 63 18.93 15.77 -27.92
C PRO A 63 17.98 16.54 -26.98
N PHE A 64 18.39 17.74 -26.57
CA PHE A 64 17.75 18.53 -25.51
C PHE A 64 16.51 19.33 -25.95
N CYS A 65 16.23 19.46 -27.26
CA CYS A 65 15.06 20.19 -27.76
C CYS A 65 14.45 19.57 -29.01
N GLY A 66 13.13 19.64 -29.06
CA GLY A 66 12.26 18.86 -29.93
C GLY A 66 11.21 18.22 -29.03
N LEU A 67 9.99 18.08 -29.52
CA LEU A 67 8.99 17.24 -28.87
C LEU A 67 9.55 15.81 -28.84
N ILE A 68 10.36 15.49 -27.83
CA ILE A 68 10.24 14.19 -27.21
C ILE A 68 8.89 14.34 -26.51
N PRO A 69 7.77 13.76 -26.99
CA PRO A 69 6.76 13.39 -26.03
C PRO A 69 7.55 12.68 -24.94
N TYR A 70 7.37 13.06 -23.69
CA TYR A 70 7.79 12.20 -22.60
C TYR A 70 6.85 10.98 -22.67
N LEU A 71 6.95 10.18 -23.74
CA LEU A 71 6.57 8.78 -23.82
C LEU A 71 7.58 7.99 -22.96
N GLY A 72 7.89 8.53 -21.78
CA GLY A 72 8.44 7.78 -20.69
C GLY A 72 7.32 6.88 -20.22
N ILE A 73 7.59 5.59 -20.19
CA ILE A 73 6.70 4.63 -19.58
C ILE A 73 6.69 4.95 -18.08
N VAL A 74 5.50 5.00 -17.47
CA VAL A 74 5.37 5.17 -16.02
C VAL A 74 6.07 3.99 -15.33
N ALA A 75 6.87 4.28 -14.31
CA ALA A 75 7.55 3.24 -13.55
C ALA A 75 6.55 2.27 -12.91
N THR A 76 6.76 0.97 -13.11
CA THR A 76 5.96 -0.10 -12.51
C THR A 76 5.85 0.09 -11.01
N PRO A 77 4.64 0.02 -10.44
CA PRO A 77 4.47 0.06 -8.99
C PRO A 77 5.30 -1.03 -8.31
N ARG A 78 5.54 -0.86 -7.01
CA ARG A 78 6.16 -1.87 -6.14
C ARG A 78 5.37 -2.04 -4.85
N PHE A 79 5.34 -3.27 -4.35
CA PHE A 79 4.82 -3.57 -3.01
C PHE A 79 5.87 -3.30 -1.94
N ASN A 80 5.41 -2.79 -0.80
CA ASN A 80 6.16 -2.74 0.45
C ASN A 80 5.28 -3.26 1.60
N PRO A 81 5.60 -4.44 2.18
CA PRO A 81 6.70 -5.33 1.84
C PRO A 81 6.53 -5.96 0.44
N SER A 82 7.61 -6.47 -0.15
CA SER A 82 7.56 -7.21 -1.43
C SER A 82 6.57 -8.38 -1.38
N SER A 83 6.02 -8.83 -2.50
CA SER A 83 5.16 -10.03 -2.50
C SER A 83 5.93 -11.30 -2.10
N GLY A 84 5.20 -12.37 -1.81
CA GLY A 84 5.74 -13.68 -1.45
C GLY A 84 5.56 -14.01 0.04
N ASN A 85 6.45 -14.86 0.55
CA ASN A 85 6.33 -15.38 1.92
C ASN A 85 6.55 -14.27 2.95
N LYS A 86 5.68 -14.25 3.95
CA LYS A 86 5.72 -13.28 5.05
C LYS A 86 5.75 -13.98 6.39
N THR A 87 6.52 -13.41 7.31
CA THR A 87 6.71 -13.91 8.68
C THR A 87 6.26 -12.92 9.73
N THR A 88 5.93 -11.68 9.34
CA THR A 88 5.47 -10.62 10.22
C THR A 88 4.18 -10.00 9.68
N LEU A 89 3.30 -9.62 10.60
CA LEU A 89 2.08 -8.89 10.26
C LEU A 89 2.44 -7.45 9.85
N SER A 90 2.02 -7.05 8.66
CA SER A 90 2.11 -5.67 8.21
C SER A 90 1.00 -5.34 7.21
N ASN A 91 0.76 -4.05 7.00
CA ASN A 91 -0.07 -3.59 5.90
C ASN A 91 0.72 -3.65 4.58
N ILE A 92 0.00 -3.68 3.46
CA ILE A 92 0.60 -3.66 2.13
C ILE A 92 0.52 -2.25 1.58
N GLU A 93 1.70 -1.66 1.34
CA GLU A 93 1.83 -0.37 0.66
C GLU A 93 2.18 -0.58 -0.81
N ILE A 94 1.63 0.26 -1.68
CA ILE A 94 1.97 0.29 -3.11
C ILE A 94 2.53 1.67 -3.41
N SER A 95 3.70 1.71 -4.05
CA SER A 95 4.33 2.97 -4.44
C SER A 95 4.87 2.90 -5.85
N THR A 96 4.98 4.05 -6.51
CA THR A 96 5.71 4.20 -7.77
C THR A 96 6.72 5.32 -7.62
N THR A 97 7.84 5.21 -8.33
CA THR A 97 8.87 6.25 -8.36
C THR A 97 8.53 7.39 -9.32
N THR A 98 7.46 7.25 -10.14
CA THR A 98 7.03 8.30 -11.07
C THR A 98 6.23 9.37 -10.33
N PRO A 99 6.76 10.60 -10.14
CA PRO A 99 6.05 11.63 -9.38
C PRO A 99 4.75 12.02 -10.08
N GLY A 100 3.66 12.18 -9.32
CA GLY A 100 2.36 12.57 -9.85
C GLY A 100 1.62 11.49 -10.66
N ALA A 101 2.10 10.24 -10.66
CA ALA A 101 1.34 9.11 -11.19
C ALA A 101 0.28 8.63 -10.18
N THR A 102 -0.88 8.24 -10.70
CA THR A 102 -1.97 7.63 -9.92
C THR A 102 -1.87 6.11 -10.04
N ILE A 103 -1.96 5.41 -8.91
CA ILE A 103 -1.93 3.94 -8.89
C ILE A 103 -3.36 3.41 -8.87
N HIS A 104 -3.65 2.46 -9.75
CA HIS A 104 -4.91 1.71 -9.77
C HIS A 104 -4.62 0.24 -9.48
N PHE A 105 -5.50 -0.43 -8.75
CA PHE A 105 -5.27 -1.81 -8.31
C PHE A 105 -6.53 -2.69 -8.36
N SER A 106 -6.30 -4.00 -8.23
CA SER A 106 -7.31 -5.04 -8.05
C SER A 106 -6.81 -6.10 -7.07
N THR A 107 -7.72 -6.72 -6.32
CA THR A 107 -7.43 -7.80 -5.36
C THR A 107 -8.08 -9.14 -5.75
N ASP A 108 -8.80 -9.16 -6.87
CA ASP A 108 -9.48 -10.33 -7.43
C ASP A 108 -8.68 -10.99 -8.56
N GLY A 109 -7.46 -10.50 -8.84
CA GLY A 109 -6.58 -10.99 -9.90
C GLY A 109 -6.90 -10.47 -11.31
N THR A 110 -7.94 -9.64 -11.48
CA THR A 110 -8.22 -9.00 -12.77
C THR A 110 -7.15 -7.97 -13.12
N ASN A 111 -6.89 -7.71 -14.41
CA ASN A 111 -5.89 -6.70 -14.78
C ASN A 111 -6.47 -5.30 -14.55
N PRO A 112 -5.86 -4.45 -13.70
CA PRO A 112 -6.36 -3.11 -13.46
C PRO A 112 -6.13 -2.22 -14.67
N THR A 113 -7.02 -1.23 -14.84
CA THR A 113 -6.97 -0.19 -15.87
C THR A 113 -7.06 1.19 -15.20
N SER A 114 -6.98 2.28 -15.98
CA SER A 114 -7.17 3.64 -15.46
C SER A 114 -8.57 3.91 -14.89
N ASN A 115 -9.53 2.99 -15.09
CA ASN A 115 -10.87 3.04 -14.53
C ASN A 115 -11.04 2.15 -13.29
N SER A 116 -10.01 1.39 -12.91
CA SER A 116 -10.04 0.54 -11.72
C SER A 116 -9.88 1.36 -10.43
N THR A 117 -10.12 0.73 -9.29
CA THR A 117 -10.02 1.33 -7.96
C THR A 117 -8.68 2.05 -7.76
N ILE A 118 -8.73 3.30 -7.32
CA ILE A 118 -7.54 4.11 -7.03
C ILE A 118 -6.96 3.66 -5.69
N TYR A 119 -5.65 3.44 -5.66
CA TYR A 119 -4.89 3.24 -4.43
C TYR A 119 -4.64 4.59 -3.75
N SER A 120 -5.29 4.83 -2.61
CA SER A 120 -5.21 6.09 -1.85
C SER A 120 -4.65 5.94 -0.43
N SER A 121 -4.64 4.71 0.11
CA SER A 121 -4.10 4.37 1.43
C SER A 121 -3.56 2.95 1.42
N ALA A 122 -2.76 2.58 2.44
CA ALA A 122 -2.33 1.21 2.65
C ALA A 122 -3.51 0.23 2.55
N LEU A 123 -3.29 -0.90 1.87
CA LEU A 123 -4.28 -1.96 1.80
C LEU A 123 -4.42 -2.63 3.17
N GLU A 124 -5.46 -3.44 3.32
CA GLU A 124 -5.63 -4.28 4.49
C GLU A 124 -4.38 -5.12 4.79
N ASN A 125 -4.31 -5.66 6.02
CA ASN A 125 -3.15 -6.42 6.45
C ASN A 125 -2.91 -7.65 5.54
N ILE A 126 -1.66 -8.14 5.54
CA ILE A 126 -1.25 -9.29 4.72
C ILE A 126 -2.18 -10.50 4.88
N TRP A 127 -2.73 -10.73 6.08
CA TRP A 127 -3.54 -11.92 6.34
C TRP A 127 -4.89 -11.90 5.61
N SER A 128 -5.60 -10.76 5.62
CA SER A 128 -6.90 -10.68 4.93
C SER A 128 -6.77 -10.75 3.40
N LEU A 129 -5.57 -10.46 2.89
CA LEU A 129 -5.23 -10.52 1.47
C LEU A 129 -4.39 -11.74 1.10
N ALA A 130 -4.08 -12.62 2.05
CA ALA A 130 -3.27 -13.80 1.81
C ALA A 130 -3.94 -14.76 0.82
N GLY A 131 -3.15 -15.33 -0.09
CA GLY A 131 -3.63 -16.18 -1.18
C GLY A 131 -4.38 -15.45 -2.30
N LYS A 132 -4.71 -14.16 -2.14
CA LYS A 132 -5.29 -13.35 -3.21
C LYS A 132 -4.20 -12.86 -4.17
N THR A 133 -4.58 -12.69 -5.43
CA THR A 133 -3.71 -12.06 -6.43
C THR A 133 -3.98 -10.57 -6.45
N ILE A 134 -3.00 -9.78 -6.03
CA ILE A 134 -3.05 -8.33 -6.07
C ILE A 134 -2.33 -7.87 -7.32
N LYS A 135 -2.99 -7.02 -8.12
CA LYS A 135 -2.39 -6.40 -9.30
C LYS A 135 -2.49 -4.89 -9.22
N ALA A 136 -1.49 -4.19 -9.74
CA ALA A 136 -1.48 -2.73 -9.78
C ALA A 136 -0.83 -2.18 -11.05
N ILE A 137 -1.35 -1.04 -11.52
CA ILE A 137 -0.73 -0.22 -12.58
C ILE A 137 -0.59 1.21 -12.09
N ALA A 138 0.40 1.93 -12.61
CA ALA A 138 0.51 3.37 -12.43
C ALA A 138 0.24 4.09 -13.76
N VAL A 139 -0.55 5.16 -13.68
CA VAL A 139 -0.98 5.95 -14.83
C VAL A 139 -0.67 7.42 -14.58
N ARG A 140 -0.19 8.13 -15.59
CA ARG A 140 0.03 9.58 -15.55
C ARG A 140 -0.36 10.19 -16.90
N SER A 141 -1.13 11.27 -16.86
CA SER A 141 -1.58 11.95 -18.08
C SER A 141 -0.38 12.38 -18.93
N GLY A 142 -0.43 12.06 -20.23
CA GLY A 142 0.64 12.35 -21.18
C GLY A 142 1.80 11.34 -21.22
N MET A 143 1.73 10.24 -20.44
CA MET A 143 2.72 9.16 -20.41
C MET A 143 2.08 7.81 -20.77
N THR A 144 2.88 6.85 -21.26
CA THR A 144 2.43 5.45 -21.39
C THR A 144 2.30 4.84 -19.99
N SER A 145 1.18 4.17 -19.72
CA SER A 145 0.95 3.46 -18.45
C SER A 145 2.07 2.45 -18.16
N SER A 146 2.27 2.16 -16.87
CA SER A 146 3.25 1.16 -16.47
C SER A 146 2.85 -0.26 -16.90
N GLU A 147 3.80 -1.18 -16.84
CA GLU A 147 3.49 -2.61 -16.78
C GLU A 147 2.64 -2.94 -15.54
N VAL A 148 1.94 -4.08 -15.58
CA VAL A 148 1.12 -4.57 -14.45
C VAL A 148 2.03 -5.20 -13.41
N LEU A 149 2.13 -4.59 -12.23
CA LEU A 149 2.66 -5.25 -11.04
C LEU A 149 1.70 -6.37 -10.65
N THR A 150 2.21 -7.57 -10.39
CA THR A 150 1.44 -8.71 -9.86
C THR A 150 2.12 -9.26 -8.62
N GLY A 151 1.36 -9.53 -7.56
CA GLY A 151 1.89 -10.10 -6.33
C GLY A 151 0.86 -10.95 -5.60
N ILE A 152 1.35 -12.03 -4.99
CA ILE A 152 0.58 -12.89 -4.09
C ILE A 152 1.31 -12.89 -2.75
N PHE A 153 0.57 -12.81 -1.66
CA PHE A 153 1.12 -12.88 -0.30
C PHE A 153 0.72 -14.19 0.34
N SER A 154 1.66 -14.86 1.02
CA SER A 154 1.33 -16.07 1.77
C SER A 154 0.58 -15.74 3.05
N TYR A 155 -0.15 -16.71 3.59
CA TYR A 155 -0.52 -16.68 5.00
C TYR A 155 0.76 -16.65 5.84
N LEU A 156 0.74 -15.96 6.99
CA LEU A 156 1.85 -16.08 7.94
C LEU A 156 1.80 -17.48 8.56
N PRO A 157 2.93 -18.17 8.75
CA PRO A 157 2.91 -19.38 9.54
C PRO A 157 2.49 -19.02 10.98
N LEU A 158 1.49 -19.72 11.52
CA LEU A 158 1.07 -19.59 12.92
C LEU A 158 1.58 -20.77 13.72
N LYS A 159 1.96 -20.50 14.97
CA LYS A 159 2.23 -21.58 15.91
C LYS A 159 0.92 -22.22 16.33
N THR A 160 0.83 -23.51 16.06
CA THR A 160 -0.29 -24.38 16.39
C THR A 160 -0.36 -24.69 17.90
N GLY A 161 0.73 -24.43 18.64
CA GLY A 161 0.81 -24.68 20.08
C GLY A 161 1.31 -26.08 20.42
N GLN A 162 1.51 -26.95 19.43
CA GLN A 162 2.09 -28.26 19.61
C GLN A 162 3.54 -28.11 20.08
N GLN A 163 3.89 -28.82 21.17
CA GLN A 163 5.26 -28.84 21.69
C GLN A 163 5.98 -30.15 21.41
N ILE A 164 5.21 -31.22 21.17
CA ILE A 164 5.72 -32.57 20.91
C ILE A 164 5.53 -32.84 19.42
N SER A 165 6.61 -33.17 18.71
CA SER A 165 6.48 -33.62 17.33
C SER A 165 5.93 -35.04 17.26
N TYR A 166 4.91 -35.25 16.43
CA TYR A 166 4.33 -36.53 16.06
C TYR A 166 4.66 -36.92 14.61
N ALA A 167 5.07 -35.96 13.77
CA ALA A 167 5.50 -36.20 12.38
C ALA A 167 6.52 -35.15 11.91
N VAL A 168 7.38 -35.54 10.97
CA VAL A 168 8.35 -34.61 10.36
C VAL A 168 7.60 -33.48 9.64
N GLY A 169 8.01 -32.25 9.89
CA GLY A 169 7.43 -31.03 9.34
C GLY A 169 6.22 -30.51 10.12
N ASP A 170 5.86 -31.12 11.25
CA ASP A 170 4.84 -30.57 12.13
C ASP A 170 5.36 -29.38 12.95
N ASP A 171 4.44 -28.67 13.60
CA ASP A 171 4.80 -27.49 14.38
C ASP A 171 5.47 -27.84 15.71
N GLY A 172 5.29 -29.08 16.20
CA GLY A 172 6.04 -29.61 17.34
C GLY A 172 7.55 -29.74 17.06
N GLU A 173 7.93 -30.03 15.82
CA GLU A 173 9.33 -30.04 15.35
C GLU A 173 9.84 -28.65 14.99
N SER A 174 9.06 -27.88 14.22
CA SER A 174 9.52 -26.62 13.66
C SER A 174 9.45 -25.46 14.67
N GLN A 175 8.37 -25.39 15.45
CA GLN A 175 8.01 -24.27 16.34
C GLN A 175 8.18 -22.88 15.70
N THR A 176 8.06 -22.80 14.37
CA THR A 176 8.19 -21.57 13.59
C THR A 176 6.84 -20.87 13.45
N GLY A 177 6.87 -19.55 13.21
CA GLY A 177 5.66 -18.74 13.03
C GLY A 177 5.31 -17.83 14.21
N VAL A 178 4.20 -17.12 14.07
CA VAL A 178 3.71 -16.16 15.06
C VAL A 178 2.89 -16.90 16.13
N SER A 179 3.21 -16.68 17.40
CA SER A 179 2.41 -17.22 18.51
C SER A 179 1.03 -16.57 18.52
N ARG A 180 -0.01 -17.36 18.81
CA ARG A 180 -1.36 -16.81 19.03
C ARG A 180 -1.33 -15.79 20.16
N SER A 181 -2.02 -14.68 19.94
CA SER A 181 -2.16 -13.62 20.93
C SER A 181 -3.44 -12.87 20.61
N TYR A 182 -4.25 -12.65 21.64
CA TYR A 182 -5.54 -11.99 21.50
C TYR A 182 -5.57 -10.72 22.36
N THR A 183 -6.37 -9.75 21.93
CA THR A 183 -6.71 -8.56 22.69
C THR A 183 -8.23 -8.44 22.72
N ASP A 184 -8.81 -8.41 23.91
CA ASP A 184 -10.21 -8.06 24.08
C ASP A 184 -10.38 -6.55 23.94
N ASN A 185 -11.21 -6.10 23.00
CA ASN A 185 -11.45 -4.67 22.75
C ASN A 185 -12.48 -4.07 23.73
N GLY A 186 -13.17 -4.90 24.52
CA GLY A 186 -14.20 -4.45 25.47
C GLY A 186 -15.52 -3.99 24.82
N ASP A 187 -15.65 -4.13 23.51
CA ASP A 187 -16.81 -3.73 22.71
C ASP A 187 -17.60 -4.93 22.13
N GLY A 188 -17.33 -6.14 22.66
CA GLY A 188 -17.87 -7.40 22.15
C GLY A 188 -17.03 -8.03 21.03
N THR A 189 -15.86 -7.45 20.71
CA THR A 189 -14.93 -8.00 19.71
C THR A 189 -13.58 -8.38 20.33
N VAL A 190 -12.93 -9.35 19.69
CA VAL A 190 -11.58 -9.81 20.05
C VAL A 190 -10.67 -9.62 18.84
N LYS A 191 -9.57 -8.89 19.02
CA LYS A 191 -8.53 -8.76 18.00
C LYS A 191 -7.55 -9.93 18.14
N ASP A 192 -7.32 -10.63 17.04
CA ASP A 192 -6.19 -11.55 16.90
C ASP A 192 -4.94 -10.74 16.49
N ASN A 193 -3.94 -10.69 17.36
CA ASN A 193 -2.72 -9.92 17.14
C ASN A 193 -1.76 -10.61 16.15
N ALA A 194 -1.92 -11.91 15.91
CA ALA A 194 -1.08 -12.67 14.98
C ALA A 194 -1.54 -12.49 13.53
N THR A 195 -2.87 -12.52 13.31
CA THR A 195 -3.47 -12.35 11.98
C THR A 195 -3.91 -10.91 11.69
N GLY A 196 -4.12 -10.10 12.73
CA GLY A 196 -4.72 -8.77 12.62
C GLY A 196 -6.23 -8.79 12.38
N LEU A 197 -6.86 -9.97 12.36
CA LEU A 197 -8.31 -10.12 12.22
C LEU A 197 -9.03 -9.68 13.49
N ILE A 198 -10.28 -9.25 13.33
CA ILE A 198 -11.18 -8.93 14.44
C ILE A 198 -12.33 -9.91 14.38
N TRP A 199 -12.53 -10.60 15.49
CA TRP A 199 -13.53 -11.63 15.69
C TRP A 199 -14.66 -11.12 16.56
N GLN A 200 -15.86 -11.62 16.33
CA GLN A 200 -16.93 -11.48 17.31
C GLN A 200 -16.58 -12.34 18.53
N LYS A 201 -16.75 -11.80 19.74
CA LYS A 201 -16.42 -12.51 20.98
C LYS A 201 -17.34 -13.73 21.21
N CYS A 202 -18.63 -13.49 21.11
CA CYS A 202 -19.65 -14.50 21.37
C CYS A 202 -20.11 -15.17 20.09
N SER A 203 -20.48 -16.45 20.16
CA SER A 203 -21.14 -17.11 19.05
C SER A 203 -22.44 -16.40 18.69
N VAL A 204 -22.84 -16.47 17.42
CA VAL A 204 -24.07 -15.83 16.95
C VAL A 204 -25.26 -16.31 17.81
N GLY A 205 -26.06 -15.38 18.32
CA GLY A 205 -27.19 -15.65 19.22
C GLY A 205 -26.87 -15.58 20.71
N GLN A 206 -25.59 -15.61 21.09
CA GLN A 206 -25.14 -15.33 22.45
C GLN A 206 -24.88 -13.83 22.68
N THR A 207 -24.97 -13.41 23.94
CA THR A 207 -24.83 -12.03 24.41
C THR A 207 -24.18 -11.99 25.81
N GLY A 208 -23.80 -10.81 26.26
CA GLY A 208 -23.12 -10.62 27.55
C GLY A 208 -21.60 -10.55 27.41
N SER A 209 -20.92 -10.13 28.47
CA SER A 209 -19.46 -10.00 28.50
C SER A 209 -18.72 -11.33 28.50
N ASP A 210 -19.39 -12.38 29.01
CA ASP A 210 -18.94 -13.76 29.12
C ASP A 210 -19.70 -14.71 28.18
N CYS A 211 -20.51 -14.17 27.27
CA CYS A 211 -21.31 -14.95 26.32
C CYS A 211 -22.29 -15.94 26.96
N SER A 212 -22.68 -15.73 28.23
CA SER A 212 -23.61 -16.61 28.95
C SER A 212 -25.09 -16.35 28.63
N GLY A 213 -25.40 -15.19 28.05
CA GLY A 213 -26.77 -14.80 27.71
C GLY A 213 -27.16 -15.26 26.32
N GLY A 214 -28.43 -15.60 26.11
CA GLY A 214 -28.92 -16.06 24.81
C GLY A 214 -28.55 -17.52 24.50
N THR A 215 -28.74 -17.93 23.25
CA THR A 215 -28.51 -19.31 22.79
C THR A 215 -27.77 -19.27 21.47
N ILE A 216 -26.88 -20.23 21.25
CA ILE A 216 -26.16 -20.37 19.98
C ILE A 216 -27.17 -20.62 18.86
N ASN A 217 -27.14 -19.77 17.84
CA ASN A 217 -27.95 -19.89 16.64
C ASN A 217 -27.16 -20.64 15.56
N SER A 218 -27.50 -21.91 15.37
CA SER A 218 -26.97 -22.71 14.26
C SER A 218 -27.72 -22.36 12.98
N ASN A 219 -27.14 -21.47 12.18
CA ASN A 219 -27.68 -21.04 10.90
C ASN A 219 -27.17 -21.95 9.76
N ASP A 220 -27.97 -22.10 8.70
CA ASP A 220 -27.46 -22.62 7.42
C ASP A 220 -26.49 -21.61 6.77
N TRP A 221 -25.81 -22.03 5.71
CA TRP A 221 -24.75 -21.24 5.06
C TRP A 221 -25.25 -19.88 4.53
N ASP A 222 -26.40 -19.85 3.86
CA ASP A 222 -26.94 -18.62 3.26
C ASP A 222 -27.43 -17.65 4.35
N THR A 223 -28.04 -18.19 5.40
CA THR A 223 -28.44 -17.43 6.58
C THR A 223 -27.21 -16.91 7.34
N ALA A 224 -26.13 -17.68 7.43
CA ALA A 224 -24.89 -17.23 8.05
C ALA A 224 -24.25 -16.06 7.30
N ILE A 225 -24.20 -16.11 5.96
CA ILE A 225 -23.70 -15.00 5.14
C ILE A 225 -24.48 -13.72 5.40
N SER A 226 -25.81 -13.79 5.34
CA SER A 226 -26.69 -12.62 5.54
C SER A 226 -26.67 -12.12 6.98
N THR A 227 -26.59 -13.01 7.96
CA THR A 227 -26.46 -12.65 9.38
C THR A 227 -25.15 -11.90 9.64
N CYS A 228 -24.03 -12.39 9.10
CA CYS A 228 -22.74 -11.71 9.23
C CYS A 228 -22.74 -10.37 8.49
N SER A 229 -23.24 -10.29 7.25
CA SER A 229 -23.23 -9.03 6.50
C SER A 229 -24.15 -7.95 7.09
N GLY A 230 -25.21 -8.36 7.78
CA GLY A 230 -26.13 -7.47 8.51
C GLY A 230 -25.72 -7.15 9.94
N LEU A 231 -24.69 -7.79 10.50
CA LEU A 231 -24.24 -7.55 11.87
C LEU A 231 -23.64 -6.15 11.99
N SER A 232 -24.14 -5.35 12.94
CA SER A 232 -23.63 -4.02 13.25
C SER A 232 -23.03 -3.98 14.66
N LEU A 233 -22.00 -4.82 14.88
CA LEU A 233 -21.26 -4.86 16.14
C LEU A 233 -20.04 -3.92 16.07
N ALA A 234 -19.81 -3.15 17.13
CA ALA A 234 -18.68 -2.22 17.29
C ALA A 234 -18.50 -1.21 16.13
N GLY A 235 -19.59 -0.85 15.44
CA GLY A 235 -19.55 0.06 14.29
C GLY A 235 -18.78 -0.46 13.08
N LYS A 236 -18.60 -1.79 12.98
CA LYS A 236 -17.88 -2.45 11.88
C LYS A 236 -18.86 -3.15 10.93
N THR A 237 -18.42 -3.33 9.69
CA THR A 237 -19.05 -4.24 8.73
C THR A 237 -18.44 -5.62 8.87
N TRP A 238 -19.27 -6.65 8.89
CA TRP A 238 -18.85 -8.02 9.15
C TRP A 238 -19.03 -8.91 7.91
N ARG A 239 -18.25 -9.98 7.85
CA ARG A 239 -18.37 -11.02 6.83
C ARG A 239 -18.14 -12.38 7.47
N LEU A 240 -18.59 -13.42 6.79
CA LEU A 240 -18.25 -14.78 7.19
C LEU A 240 -16.73 -14.99 7.00
N PRO A 241 -16.04 -15.59 7.99
CA PRO A 241 -14.63 -15.92 7.85
C PRO A 241 -14.42 -17.03 6.81
N THR A 242 -13.24 -17.04 6.20
CA THR A 242 -12.84 -18.17 5.35
C THR A 242 -12.44 -19.36 6.21
N ARG A 243 -12.36 -20.55 5.60
CA ARG A 243 -11.86 -21.76 6.27
C ARG A 243 -10.46 -21.54 6.85
N GLN A 244 -9.57 -20.93 6.08
CA GLN A 244 -8.20 -20.65 6.51
C GLN A 244 -8.13 -19.67 7.67
N GLU A 245 -9.06 -18.71 7.75
CA GLU A 245 -9.16 -17.80 8.90
C GLU A 245 -9.70 -18.52 10.13
N LEU A 246 -10.71 -19.38 9.99
CA LEU A 246 -11.24 -20.14 11.13
C LEU A 246 -10.23 -21.13 11.70
N GLU A 247 -9.40 -21.74 10.85
CA GLU A 247 -8.33 -22.67 11.26
C GLU A 247 -7.26 -22.01 12.14
N THR A 248 -7.24 -20.67 12.28
CA THR A 248 -6.29 -19.98 13.16
C THR A 248 -6.72 -19.92 14.63
N LEU A 249 -8.02 -20.09 14.92
CA LEU A 249 -8.58 -19.96 16.27
C LEU A 249 -8.26 -21.12 17.21
N PRO A 250 -8.38 -22.40 16.79
CA PRO A 250 -8.17 -23.54 17.69
C PRO A 250 -6.70 -23.67 18.11
N ASP A 251 -6.46 -23.99 19.38
CA ASP A 251 -5.21 -24.44 19.96
C ASP A 251 -5.12 -25.96 19.87
N TYR A 252 -4.31 -26.48 18.94
CA TYR A 252 -4.19 -27.91 18.66
C TYR A 252 -3.50 -28.69 19.79
N SER A 253 -3.01 -28.00 20.82
CA SER A 253 -2.55 -28.62 22.05
C SER A 253 -3.69 -28.96 23.04
N LYS A 254 -4.94 -28.57 22.73
CA LYS A 254 -6.12 -28.72 23.60
C LYS A 254 -7.27 -29.38 22.84
N ASP A 255 -8.02 -30.23 23.54
CA ASP A 255 -9.07 -31.05 22.90
C ASP A 255 -10.51 -30.68 23.27
N ASN A 256 -10.77 -29.98 24.37
CA ASN A 256 -12.13 -29.57 24.74
C ASN A 256 -12.17 -28.52 25.87
N PRO A 257 -12.37 -27.22 25.58
CA PRO A 257 -12.38 -26.60 24.26
C PRO A 257 -10.96 -26.37 23.71
N ALA A 258 -10.81 -26.49 22.40
CA ALA A 258 -9.58 -26.13 21.71
C ALA A 258 -9.41 -24.61 21.58
N ILE A 259 -10.51 -23.84 21.61
CA ILE A 259 -10.45 -22.37 21.55
C ILE A 259 -10.03 -21.77 22.89
N ASP A 260 -9.37 -20.60 22.86
CA ASP A 260 -8.98 -19.88 24.08
C ASP A 260 -10.20 -19.26 24.77
N VAL A 261 -10.76 -19.98 25.75
CA VAL A 261 -11.93 -19.56 26.53
C VAL A 261 -11.75 -18.28 27.34
N SER A 262 -10.52 -17.82 27.53
CA SER A 262 -10.26 -16.53 28.17
C SER A 262 -10.74 -15.37 27.30
N TYR A 263 -10.75 -15.56 25.98
CA TYR A 263 -11.18 -14.57 24.99
C TYR A 263 -12.49 -14.95 24.30
N PHE A 264 -12.78 -16.24 24.15
CA PHE A 264 -14.01 -16.77 23.54
C PHE A 264 -14.74 -17.67 24.54
N PRO A 265 -15.39 -17.09 25.57
CA PRO A 265 -16.04 -17.85 26.63
C PRO A 265 -17.30 -18.55 26.11
N ASN A 266 -17.66 -19.67 26.75
CA ASN A 266 -18.90 -20.44 26.48
C ASN A 266 -19.12 -20.80 25.00
N THR A 267 -18.04 -21.05 24.27
CA THR A 267 -18.00 -21.50 22.87
C THR A 267 -17.68 -22.98 22.77
#